data_AF-A0A842Q2R2-F1
#
_entry.id   AF-A0A842Q2R2-F1
#
_cell.length_a   1.000
_cell.length_b   1.000
_cell.length_c   1.000
_cell.angle_alpha   90.00
_cell.angle_beta   90.00
_cell.angle_gamma   90.00
#
_symmetry.space_group_name_H-M   'P 1'
#
loop_
_entity.id
_entity.type
_entity.pdbx_description
1 polymer ?
#
loop_
_entity_poly.entity_id
_entity_poly.type
_entity_poly.pdbx_seq_one_letter_code
_entity_poly.pdbx_strand_id
1 'polypeptide(L)'
;NFALEVLDEACLSMFKRDYNSADRAIENARKIDDLEKAIIHSSERAKDINEMYRIKLITENIRRVAEYASDIAEIVLNITVEQTLRKD
;
A
#
# COMPACT_ATOMS: atom_id res chain seq x y z
N ASN A 1 -7.29 -2.39 8.02
CA ASN A 1 -6.78 -1.93 6.71
C ASN A 1 -5.28 -1.78 6.76
N PHE A 2 -4.56 -2.90 6.70
CA PHE A 2 -3.10 -2.94 6.62
C PHE A 2 -2.65 -3.34 5.21
N ALA A 3 -1.44 -3.86 5.01
CA ALA A 3 -0.91 -4.10 3.66
C ALA A 3 -1.72 -5.12 2.83
N LEU A 4 -2.23 -6.18 3.46
CA LEU A 4 -3.00 -7.23 2.75
C LEU A 4 -4.37 -6.73 2.27
N GLU A 5 -5.08 -5.96 3.09
CA GLU A 5 -6.38 -5.41 2.69
C GLU A 5 -6.23 -4.37 1.56
N VAL A 6 -5.14 -3.59 1.56
CA VAL A 6 -4.81 -2.67 0.46
C VAL A 6 -4.50 -3.45 -0.82
N LEU A 7 -3.75 -4.55 -0.71
CA LEU A 7 -3.49 -5.44 -1.84
C LEU A 7 -4.76 -6.06 -2.41
N ASP A 8 -5.66 -6.53 -1.55
CA ASP A 8 -6.96 -7.08 -1.96
C ASP A 8 -7.84 -6.02 -2.63
N GLU A 9 -7.91 -4.80 -2.08
CA GLU A 9 -8.67 -3.69 -2.67
C GLU A 9 -8.09 -3.30 -4.05
N ALA A 10 -6.76 -3.21 -4.17
CA ALA A 10 -6.09 -2.94 -5.44
C ALA A 10 -6.38 -4.03 -6.49
N CYS A 11 -6.22 -5.32 -6.14
CA CYS A 11 -6.50 -6.42 -7.05
C CYS A 11 -7.98 -6.48 -7.46
N LEU A 12 -8.90 -6.26 -6.51
CA LEU A 12 -10.34 -6.25 -6.78
C LEU A 12 -10.73 -5.07 -7.68
N SER A 13 -10.14 -3.89 -7.45
CA SER A 13 -10.34 -2.72 -8.30
C SER A 13 -9.85 -2.96 -9.73
N MET A 14 -8.74 -3.68 -9.91
CA MET A 14 -8.23 -4.05 -11.23
C MET A 14 -9.19 -4.99 -11.94
N PHE A 15 -9.69 -6.01 -11.24
CA PHE A 15 -10.65 -6.96 -11.80
C PHE A 15 -11.97 -6.29 -12.20
N LYS A 16 -12.49 -5.41 -11.34
CA LYS A 16 -13.76 -4.69 -11.55
C LYS A 16 -13.62 -3.43 -12.42
N ARG A 17 -12.39 -2.97 -12.62
CA ARG A 17 -12.04 -1.74 -13.33
C ARG A 17 -12.69 -0.54 -12.67
N ASP A 18 -12.59 -0.52 -11.35
CA ASP A 18 -13.24 0.46 -10.47
C ASP A 18 -12.23 1.51 -10.01
N TYR A 19 -12.32 2.69 -10.63
CA TYR A 19 -11.51 3.85 -10.32
C TYR A 19 -11.55 4.24 -8.83
N ASN A 20 -12.74 4.28 -8.23
CA ASN A 20 -12.90 4.78 -6.86
C ASN A 20 -12.26 3.83 -5.85
N SER A 21 -12.29 2.53 -6.13
CA SER A 21 -11.63 1.53 -5.29
C SER A 21 -10.12 1.58 -5.44
N ALA A 22 -9.61 1.83 -6.64
CA ALA A 22 -8.17 2.03 -6.86
C ALA A 22 -7.65 3.29 -6.13
N ASP A 23 -8.37 4.41 -6.22
CA ASP A 23 -8.00 5.66 -5.54
C ASP A 23 -7.93 5.49 -4.00
N ARG A 24 -8.92 4.82 -3.42
CA ARG A 24 -8.90 4.48 -1.98
C ARG A 24 -7.76 3.55 -1.60
N ALA A 25 -7.40 2.59 -2.45
CA ALA A 25 -6.27 1.71 -2.19
C ALA A 25 -4.95 2.51 -2.10
N ILE A 26 -4.75 3.51 -2.97
CA ILE A 26 -3.59 4.41 -2.93
C ILE A 26 -3.58 5.25 -1.63
N GLU A 27 -4.72 5.82 -1.25
CA GLU A 27 -4.83 6.58 0.01
C GLU A 27 -4.53 5.70 1.24
N ASN A 28 -4.99 4.45 1.24
CA ASN A 28 -4.75 3.52 2.32
C ASN A 28 -3.30 3.02 2.34
N ALA A 29 -2.65 2.84 1.19
CA ALA A 29 -1.23 2.53 1.09
C ALA A 29 -0.36 3.61 1.77
N ARG A 30 -0.69 4.89 1.56
CA ARG A 30 0.04 6.02 2.18
C ARG A 30 -0.02 5.99 3.71
N LYS A 31 -1.14 5.57 4.30
CA LYS A 31 -1.28 5.46 5.77
C LYS A 31 -0.34 4.40 6.35
N ILE A 32 0.09 3.41 5.57
CA ILE A 32 1.01 2.36 6.01
C ILE A 32 2.44 2.90 6.16
N ASP A 33 2.83 3.90 5.36
CA ASP A 33 4.13 4.59 5.50
C ASP A 33 4.21 5.33 6.85
N ASP A 34 3.14 6.02 7.25
CA ASP A 34 3.07 6.68 8.56
C ASP A 34 3.13 5.67 9.73
N LEU A 35 2.48 4.51 9.56
CA LEU A 35 2.53 3.43 10.54
C LEU A 35 3.94 2.81 10.64
N GLU A 36 4.65 2.62 9.52
CA GLU A 36 6.03 2.15 9.52
C GLU A 36 6.92 3.08 10.34
N LYS A 37 6.85 4.38 10.08
CA LYS A 37 7.61 5.41 10.81
C LYS A 37 7.31 5.37 12.31
N ALA A 38 6.04 5.25 12.69
CA ALA A 38 5.63 5.15 14.08
C ALA A 38 6.18 3.88 14.77
N ILE A 39 6.15 2.73 14.08
CA ILE A 39 6.69 1.46 14.59
C ILE A 39 8.20 1.57 14.76
N ILE A 40 8.93 2.08 13.76
CA ILE A 40 10.38 2.27 13.82
C ILE A 40 10.75 3.15 15.01
N HIS A 41 10.14 4.33 15.14
CA HIS A 41 10.38 5.25 16.25
C HIS A 41 10.07 4.61 17.63
N SER A 42 9.00 3.80 17.72
CA SER A 42 8.69 3.08 18.97
C SER A 42 9.72 2.01 19.32
N SER A 43 10.32 1.37 18.30
CA SER A 43 11.30 0.30 18.44
C SER A 43 12.70 0.77 18.83
N GLU A 44 13.01 2.06 18.66
CA GLU A 44 14.31 2.65 19.04
C GLU A 44 14.59 2.59 20.54
N ARG A 45 13.55 2.41 21.36
CA ARG A 45 13.67 2.22 22.81
C ARG A 45 13.99 0.77 23.21
N ALA A 46 14.04 -0.16 22.25
CA ALA A 46 14.38 -1.55 22.53
C ALA A 46 15.85 -1.67 22.96
N LYS A 47 16.11 -2.46 24.01
CA LYS A 47 17.47 -2.70 24.50
C LYS A 47 18.23 -3.73 23.65
N ASP A 48 17.50 -4.60 22.94
CA ASP A 48 18.09 -5.60 22.06
C ASP A 48 18.12 -5.10 20.60
N ILE A 49 19.34 -4.90 20.09
CA ILE A 49 19.60 -4.48 18.71
C ILE A 49 19.07 -5.50 17.70
N ASN A 50 19.15 -6.80 18.01
CA ASN A 50 18.67 -7.84 17.11
C ASN A 50 17.14 -7.82 16.99
N GLU A 51 16.45 -7.54 18.10
CA GLU A 51 15.01 -7.37 18.11
C GLU A 51 14.58 -6.14 17.30
N MET A 52 15.25 -5.00 17.50
CA MET A 52 15.03 -3.80 16.70
C MET A 52 15.23 -4.07 15.20
N TYR A 53 16.30 -4.79 14.83
CA TYR A 53 16.58 -5.13 13.43
C TYR A 53 15.48 -6.01 12.82
N ARG A 54 15.02 -7.04 13.55
CA ARG A 54 13.90 -7.89 13.10
C ARG A 54 12.62 -7.09 12.89
N ILE A 55 12.29 -6.17 13.80
CA ILE A 55 11.11 -5.29 13.69
C ILE A 55 11.23 -4.41 12.45
N LYS A 56 12.38 -3.77 12.23
CA LYS A 56 12.63 -2.93 11.05
C LYS A 56 12.43 -3.73 9.75
N LEU A 57 13.05 -4.91 9.65
CA LEU A 57 12.95 -5.74 8.46
C LEU A 57 11.51 -6.18 8.18
N ILE A 58 10.77 -6.62 9.19
CA ILE A 58 9.36 -7.04 9.03
C ILE A 58 8.50 -5.87 8.56
N THR A 59 8.66 -4.71 9.20
CA THR A 59 7.85 -3.51 8.90
C THR A 59 8.15 -2.97 7.50
N GLU A 60 9.42 -3.01 7.08
CA GLU A 60 9.83 -2.63 5.72
C GLU A 60 9.21 -3.55 4.65
N ASN A 61 9.17 -4.87 4.91
CA ASN A 61 8.51 -5.82 4.01
C ASN A 61 7.01 -5.53 3.86
N ILE A 62 6.34 -5.20 4.95
CA ILE A 62 4.93 -4.80 4.95
C ILE A 62 4.74 -3.52 4.13
N ARG A 63 5.57 -2.49 4.33
CA ARG A 63 5.50 -1.24 3.57
C ARG A 63 5.63 -1.52 2.07
N ARG A 64 6.60 -2.36 1.66
CA ARG A 64 6.76 -2.77 0.26
C ARG A 64 5.51 -3.43 -0.32
N VAL A 65 4.83 -4.29 0.44
CA VAL A 65 3.57 -4.91 -0.04
C VAL A 65 2.50 -3.85 -0.30
N ALA A 66 2.41 -2.83 0.56
CA ALA A 66 1.50 -1.70 0.36
C ALA A 66 1.89 -0.85 -0.87
N GLU A 67 3.18 -0.64 -1.11
CA GLU A 67 3.68 0.06 -2.31
C GLU A 67 3.30 -0.69 -3.59
N TYR A 68 3.54 -2.01 -3.64
CA TYR A 68 3.15 -2.81 -4.80
C TYR A 68 1.64 -2.81 -5.03
N ALA A 69 0.85 -2.79 -3.96
CA ALA A 69 -0.59 -2.63 -4.06
C ALA A 69 -0.98 -1.26 -4.64
N SER A 70 -0.29 -0.19 -4.24
CA SER A 70 -0.47 1.15 -4.80
C SER A 70 -0.13 1.18 -6.29
N ASP A 71 0.98 0.56 -6.71
CA ASP A 71 1.38 0.47 -8.12
C ASP A 71 0.30 -0.23 -8.97
N ILE A 72 -0.29 -1.31 -8.45
CA ILE A 72 -1.42 -1.99 -9.11
C ILE A 72 -2.59 -1.02 -9.26
N ALA A 73 -2.96 -0.33 -8.18
CA ALA A 73 -4.07 0.63 -8.20
C ALA A 73 -3.82 1.79 -9.19
N GLU A 74 -2.60 2.31 -9.29
CA GLU A 74 -2.22 3.33 -10.27
C GLU A 74 -2.40 2.85 -11.72
N ILE A 75 -2.07 1.59 -12.01
CA ILE A 75 -2.35 0.97 -13.32
C ILE A 75 -3.86 0.97 -13.61
N VAL A 76 -4.70 0.67 -12.61
CA VAL A 76 -6.17 0.70 -12.76
C VAL A 76 -6.67 2.10 -13.08
N LEU A 77 -6.15 3.12 -12.40
CA LEU A 77 -6.50 4.52 -12.69
C LEU A 77 -6.17 4.87 -14.14
N ASN A 78 -4.95 4.56 -14.59
CA ASN A 78 -4.49 4.85 -15.96
C ASN A 78 -5.36 4.15 -17.02
N ILE A 79 -5.63 2.86 -16.85
CA ILE A 79 -6.46 2.09 -17.79
C ILE A 79 -7.89 2.63 -17.83
N THR A 80 -8.45 3.02 -16.68
CA THR A 80 -9.84 3.51 -16.60
C THR A 80 -9.99 4.90 -17.24
N VAL A 81 -9.00 5.77 -17.09
CA VAL A 81 -8.94 7.08 -17.75
C VAL A 81 -8.83 6.93 -19.27
N GLU A 82 -7.89 6.11 -19.77
CA GLU A 82 -7.71 5.89 -21.21
C GLU A 82 -8.98 5.37 -21.90
N GLN A 83 -9.75 4.52 -21.23
CA GLN A 83 -11.00 4.01 -21.78
C GLN A 83 -12.12 5.01 -21.82
N THR A 84 -12.16 5.91 -20.84
CA THR A 84 -13.14 7.00 -20.84
C THR A 84 -12.84 7.94 -22.01
N LEU A 85 -11.56 8.27 -22.22
CA LEU A 85 -11.10 9.14 -23.31
C LEU A 85 -11.24 8.53 -24.72
N ARG A 86 -11.21 7.19 -24.86
CA ARG A 86 -11.39 6.50 -26.16
C ARG A 86 -12.86 6.28 -26.56
N LYS A 87 -13.81 6.58 -25.66
CA LYS A 87 -15.26 6.44 -25.94
C LYS A 87 -15.88 7.71 -26.51
N ASP A 88 -15.14 8.82 -26.51
CA ASP A 88 -15.44 10.07 -27.19
C ASP A 88 -14.70 10.16 -28.55
#